data_AF-A0A5E4K3K6-F1
#
_entry.id   AF-A0A5E4K3K6-F1
#
_cell.length_a   1.000
_cell.length_b   1.000
_cell.length_c   1.000
_cell.angle_alpha   90.00
_cell.angle_beta   90.00
_cell.angle_gamma   90.00
#
_symmetry.space_group_name_H-M   'P 1'
#
loop_
_entity.id
_entity.type
_entity.pdbx_description
1 polymer ?
#
loop_
_entity_poly.entity_id
_entity_poly.type
_entity_poly.pdbx_seq_one_letter_code
_entity_poly.pdbx_strand_id
1 'polypeptide(L)'
;MFPKYDISYDEFKYMIKSFSHELDYPFEKISINKEEYKSDSNLAIYYDAKYNDINKNHFSLFVEIVKDQNSGDVKDAKYTLELGFFDTPASFYFFHKIGDKEIPALLERWLSNCLKEIKEYKRTPFDYYFYDSPYLNYGMVGISNTTANLFKITLFGALNTIDIKQVWIARIRHIRKDDLYRSFSYAILPYGQIDWLIFPDAVGLDSGGARGGYEVIENSIKEAQKIGKIKIIDIDASIEEFQNKFKYLYPQDFELHHREI
;
A
#
# COMPACT_ATOMS: atom_id res chain seq x y z
N MET A 1 -29.44 16.26 -24.98
CA MET A 1 -29.81 14.87 -24.63
C MET A 1 -28.54 14.22 -24.12
N PHE A 2 -28.42 14.03 -22.80
CA PHE A 2 -27.23 13.39 -22.22
C PHE A 2 -27.28 11.88 -22.54
N PRO A 3 -26.14 11.22 -22.79
CA PRO A 3 -26.15 9.79 -23.09
C PRO A 3 -26.68 9.03 -21.87
N LYS A 4 -27.70 8.18 -22.08
CA LYS A 4 -28.07 7.14 -21.12
C LYS A 4 -26.92 6.13 -21.10
N TYR A 5 -26.02 6.25 -20.13
CA TYR A 5 -24.96 5.27 -19.95
C TYR A 5 -25.52 4.05 -19.22
N ASP A 6 -26.00 3.10 -20.01
CA ASP A 6 -26.26 1.74 -19.56
C ASP A 6 -25.02 0.90 -19.87
N ILE A 7 -24.29 0.46 -18.85
CA ILE A 7 -23.18 -0.48 -19.05
C ILE A 7 -23.79 -1.86 -19.18
N SER A 8 -23.73 -2.44 -20.37
CA SER A 8 -24.10 -3.83 -20.60
C SER A 8 -23.09 -4.79 -19.98
N TYR A 9 -23.49 -6.05 -19.78
CA TYR A 9 -22.60 -7.08 -19.25
C TYR A 9 -21.41 -7.35 -20.17
N ASP A 10 -21.60 -7.26 -21.48
CA ASP A 10 -20.52 -7.47 -22.46
C ASP A 10 -19.53 -6.29 -22.47
N GLU A 11 -20.03 -5.05 -22.35
CA GLU A 11 -19.17 -3.87 -22.18
C GLU A 11 -18.39 -3.96 -20.86
N PHE A 12 -19.04 -4.36 -19.76
CA PHE A 12 -18.35 -4.59 -18.50
C PHE A 12 -17.22 -5.61 -18.67
N LYS A 13 -17.49 -6.78 -19.24
CA LYS A 13 -16.48 -7.81 -19.53
C LYS A 13 -15.33 -7.29 -20.39
N TYR A 14 -15.64 -6.49 -21.41
CA TYR A 14 -14.63 -5.88 -22.27
C TYR A 14 -13.72 -4.93 -21.48
N MET A 15 -14.30 -4.08 -20.64
CA MET A 15 -13.53 -3.18 -19.76
C MET A 15 -12.65 -3.96 -18.77
N ILE A 16 -13.18 -5.04 -18.17
CA ILE A 16 -12.39 -5.91 -17.29
C ILE A 16 -11.23 -6.54 -18.04
N LYS A 17 -11.43 -6.98 -19.28
CA LYS A 17 -10.38 -7.57 -20.11
C LYS A 17 -9.27 -6.57 -20.44
N SER A 18 -9.64 -5.33 -20.76
CA SER A 18 -8.66 -4.26 -21.00
C SER A 18 -7.89 -3.92 -19.71
N PHE A 19 -8.60 -3.76 -18.59
CA PHE A 19 -8.01 -3.49 -17.29
C PHE A 19 -7.07 -4.60 -16.81
N SER A 20 -7.46 -5.86 -16.98
CA SER A 20 -6.63 -7.01 -16.60
C SER A 20 -5.37 -7.09 -17.44
N HIS A 21 -5.44 -6.75 -18.73
CA HIS A 21 -4.28 -6.70 -19.60
C HIS A 21 -3.26 -5.65 -19.14
N GLU A 22 -3.70 -4.45 -18.74
CA GLU A 22 -2.81 -3.40 -18.20
C GLU A 22 -2.12 -3.78 -16.87
N LEU A 23 -2.67 -4.75 -16.14
CA LEU A 23 -2.13 -5.25 -14.87
C LEU A 23 -1.40 -6.60 -15.01
N ASP A 24 -1.27 -7.13 -16.23
CA ASP A 24 -0.74 -8.46 -16.51
C ASP A 24 -1.51 -9.59 -15.78
N TYR A 25 -2.83 -9.42 -15.61
CA TYR A 25 -3.71 -10.42 -15.01
C TYR A 25 -4.34 -11.30 -16.10
N PRO A 26 -4.24 -12.65 -15.99
CA PRO A 26 -4.84 -13.56 -16.95
C PRO A 26 -6.37 -13.49 -16.89
N PHE A 27 -6.98 -12.91 -17.93
CA PHE A 27 -8.43 -12.66 -17.99
C PHE A 27 -9.27 -13.93 -17.79
N GLU A 28 -8.80 -15.06 -18.30
CA GLU A 28 -9.45 -16.36 -18.18
C GLU A 28 -9.56 -16.88 -16.73
N LYS A 29 -8.80 -16.30 -15.80
CA LYS A 29 -8.85 -16.62 -14.37
C LYS A 29 -9.71 -15.65 -13.56
N ILE A 30 -10.32 -14.67 -14.20
CA ILE A 30 -11.15 -13.66 -13.54
C ILE A 30 -12.58 -14.18 -13.45
N SER A 31 -13.10 -14.27 -12.23
CA SER A 31 -14.53 -14.50 -12.00
C SER A 31 -15.28 -13.20 -12.25
N ILE A 32 -16.32 -13.25 -13.09
CA ILE A 32 -17.13 -12.07 -13.44
C ILE A 32 -18.60 -12.45 -13.30
N ASN A 33 -19.34 -11.82 -12.39
CA ASN A 33 -20.78 -12.06 -12.22
C ASN A 33 -21.59 -10.77 -12.39
N LYS A 34 -22.89 -11.00 -12.56
CA LYS A 34 -23.91 -9.97 -12.69
C LYS A 34 -25.11 -10.40 -11.88
N GLU A 35 -25.60 -9.50 -11.03
CA GLU A 35 -26.84 -9.69 -10.28
C GLU A 35 -27.79 -8.52 -10.55
N GLU A 36 -29.09 -8.81 -10.57
CA GLU A 36 -30.12 -7.80 -10.76
C GLU A 36 -31.14 -7.90 -9.63
N TYR A 37 -31.49 -6.76 -9.04
CA TYR A 37 -32.51 -6.66 -8.01
C TYR A 37 -33.56 -5.64 -8.42
N LYS A 38 -34.83 -6.04 -8.30
CA LYS A 38 -35.99 -5.21 -8.67
C LYS A 38 -36.81 -4.88 -7.42
N SER A 39 -37.13 -3.60 -7.27
CA SER A 39 -38.09 -3.06 -6.30
C SER A 39 -39.23 -2.36 -7.04
N ASP A 40 -40.25 -1.86 -6.35
CA ASP A 40 -41.42 -1.22 -7.02
C ASP A 40 -41.09 0.02 -7.86
N SER A 41 -39.97 0.70 -7.60
CA SER A 41 -39.59 1.93 -8.30
C SER A 41 -38.19 1.92 -8.93
N ASN A 42 -37.31 1.01 -8.50
CA ASN A 42 -35.91 1.00 -8.91
C ASN A 42 -35.43 -0.39 -9.36
N LEU A 43 -34.51 -0.39 -10.32
CA LEU A 43 -33.73 -1.55 -10.76
C LEU A 43 -32.27 -1.33 -10.33
N ALA A 44 -31.74 -2.20 -9.47
CA ALA A 44 -30.33 -2.22 -9.12
C ALA A 44 -29.61 -3.33 -9.90
N ILE A 45 -28.49 -2.97 -10.53
CA ILE A 45 -27.64 -3.89 -11.29
C ILE A 45 -26.27 -3.88 -10.61
N TYR A 46 -25.80 -5.08 -10.27
CA TYR A 46 -24.50 -5.29 -9.66
C TYR A 46 -23.61 -6.05 -10.63
N TYR A 47 -22.39 -5.57 -10.78
CA TYR A 47 -21.31 -6.27 -11.47
C TYR A 47 -20.16 -6.49 -10.50
N ASP A 48 -19.60 -7.68 -10.50
CA ASP A 48 -18.38 -7.99 -9.77
C ASP A 48 -17.35 -8.65 -10.69
N ALA A 49 -16.08 -8.31 -10.48
CA ALA A 49 -14.96 -8.97 -11.10
C ALA A 49 -13.88 -9.22 -10.04
N LYS A 50 -13.44 -10.48 -9.93
CA LYS A 50 -12.48 -10.90 -8.91
C LYS A 50 -11.38 -11.76 -9.51
N TYR A 51 -10.16 -11.47 -9.11
CA TYR A 51 -8.99 -12.29 -9.35
C TYR A 51 -8.22 -12.46 -8.05
N ASN A 52 -7.85 -13.69 -7.73
CA ASN A 52 -7.03 -13.99 -6.58
C ASN A 52 -6.02 -15.07 -6.96
N ASP A 53 -4.74 -14.72 -6.97
CA ASP A 53 -3.64 -15.67 -7.04
C ASP A 53 -2.82 -15.50 -5.76
N ILE A 54 -2.90 -16.52 -4.90
CA ILE A 54 -2.29 -16.57 -3.56
C ILE A 54 -0.79 -16.25 -3.59
N ASN A 55 -0.12 -16.44 -4.74
CA ASN A 55 1.31 -16.19 -4.90
C ASN A 55 1.63 -15.04 -5.87
N LYS A 56 0.63 -14.30 -6.33
CA LYS A 56 0.82 -13.15 -7.20
C LYS A 56 0.03 -11.96 -6.68
N ASN A 57 -1.00 -11.56 -7.41
CA ASN A 57 -1.75 -10.34 -7.20
C ASN A 57 -3.21 -10.69 -6.98
N HIS A 58 -3.96 -9.75 -6.42
CA HIS A 58 -5.40 -9.86 -6.34
C HIS A 58 -6.05 -8.55 -6.75
N PHE A 59 -7.29 -8.65 -7.23
CA PHE A 59 -8.17 -7.50 -7.31
C PHE A 59 -9.62 -7.92 -7.07
N SER A 60 -10.38 -6.96 -6.55
CA SER A 60 -11.82 -7.05 -6.43
C SER A 60 -12.40 -5.73 -6.93
N LEU A 61 -13.18 -5.80 -8.01
CA LEU A 61 -13.95 -4.68 -8.54
C LEU A 61 -15.42 -4.96 -8.33
N PHE A 62 -16.11 -3.99 -7.76
CA PHE A 62 -17.55 -3.99 -7.56
C PHE A 62 -18.15 -2.72 -8.15
N VAL A 63 -19.20 -2.89 -8.94
CA VAL A 63 -19.95 -1.81 -9.57
C VAL A 63 -21.43 -2.01 -9.25
N GLU A 64 -22.05 -0.98 -8.72
CA GLU A 64 -23.49 -0.89 -8.45
C GLU A 64 -24.07 0.24 -9.30
N ILE A 65 -25.16 -0.04 -10.01
CA ILE A 65 -25.90 0.94 -10.81
C ILE A 65 -27.37 0.84 -10.43
N VAL A 66 -27.92 1.93 -9.90
CA VAL A 66 -29.33 2.04 -9.54
C VAL A 66 -30.05 2.89 -10.59
N LYS A 67 -31.14 2.35 -11.15
CA LYS A 67 -31.95 3.01 -12.17
C LYS A 67 -33.39 3.16 -11.71
N ASP A 68 -34.03 4.22 -12.18
CA ASP A 68 -35.49 4.35 -12.14
C ASP A 68 -36.14 3.38 -13.13
N GLN A 69 -37.11 2.58 -12.71
CA GLN A 69 -37.73 1.58 -13.59
C GLN A 69 -38.60 2.18 -14.69
N ASN A 70 -39.21 3.34 -14.45
CA ASN A 70 -40.17 3.94 -15.38
C ASN A 70 -39.45 4.69 -16.50
N SER A 71 -38.41 5.46 -16.14
CA SER A 71 -37.63 6.26 -17.08
C SER A 71 -36.41 5.52 -17.63
N GLY A 72 -35.89 4.52 -16.91
CA GLY A 72 -34.62 3.85 -17.19
C GLY A 72 -33.39 4.72 -16.91
N ASP A 73 -33.57 5.89 -16.27
CA ASP A 73 -32.49 6.81 -15.96
C ASP A 73 -31.67 6.31 -14.77
N VAL A 74 -30.34 6.47 -14.86
CA VAL A 74 -29.42 6.16 -13.75
C VAL A 74 -29.63 7.20 -12.64
N LYS A 75 -29.89 6.72 -11.43
CA LYS A 75 -30.05 7.52 -10.20
C LYS A 75 -28.74 7.59 -9.41
N ASP A 76 -28.15 6.43 -9.12
CA ASP A 76 -26.91 6.31 -8.34
C ASP A 76 -25.98 5.32 -9.05
N ALA A 77 -24.68 5.58 -8.98
CA ALA A 77 -23.67 4.64 -9.39
C ALA A 77 -22.50 4.65 -8.40
N LYS A 78 -22.05 3.46 -8.01
CA LYS A 78 -20.96 3.26 -7.07
C LYS A 78 -19.93 2.30 -7.66
N TYR A 79 -18.68 2.71 -7.63
CA TYR A 79 -17.53 1.92 -8.07
C TYR A 79 -16.57 1.72 -6.90
N THR A 80 -16.15 0.48 -6.69
CA THR A 80 -15.17 0.12 -5.67
C THR A 80 -14.14 -0.81 -6.28
N LEU A 81 -12.86 -0.48 -6.14
CA LEU A 81 -11.75 -1.27 -6.63
C LEU A 81 -10.74 -1.45 -5.51
N GLU A 82 -10.46 -2.70 -5.18
CA GLU A 82 -9.38 -3.09 -4.30
C GLU A 82 -8.34 -3.86 -5.11
N LEU A 83 -7.06 -3.55 -4.88
CA LEU A 83 -5.92 -4.14 -5.56
C LEU A 83 -4.81 -4.42 -4.57
N GLY A 84 -4.18 -5.59 -4.68
CA GLY A 84 -2.93 -5.86 -4.00
C GLY A 84 -1.97 -6.60 -4.91
N PHE A 85 -0.68 -6.34 -4.71
CA PHE A 85 0.39 -6.89 -5.52
C PHE A 85 1.29 -7.82 -4.68
N PHE A 86 1.96 -8.76 -5.34
CA PHE A 86 2.85 -9.71 -4.66
C PHE A 86 4.09 -9.03 -4.04
N ASP A 87 4.54 -7.97 -4.70
CA ASP A 87 5.82 -7.30 -4.51
C ASP A 87 5.74 -6.12 -3.55
N THR A 88 4.54 -5.72 -3.14
CA THR A 88 4.31 -4.76 -2.05
C THR A 88 3.32 -5.33 -1.03
N PRO A 89 3.50 -5.06 0.28
CA PRO A 89 2.47 -5.37 1.26
C PRO A 89 1.29 -4.40 1.25
N ALA A 90 1.37 -3.28 0.51
CA ALA A 90 0.31 -2.31 0.44
C ALA A 90 -0.89 -2.80 -0.40
N SER A 91 -2.10 -2.49 0.06
CA SER A 91 -3.34 -2.64 -0.70
C SER A 91 -3.83 -1.26 -1.14
N PHE A 92 -4.24 -1.15 -2.40
CA PHE A 92 -4.78 0.09 -2.98
C PHE A 92 -6.30 -0.01 -3.06
N TYR A 93 -6.97 0.95 -2.44
CA TYR A 93 -8.42 1.05 -2.44
C TYR A 93 -8.87 2.32 -3.14
N PHE A 94 -9.75 2.16 -4.12
CA PHE A 94 -10.39 3.25 -4.85
C PHE A 94 -11.89 3.16 -4.69
N PHE A 95 -12.50 4.31 -4.43
CA PHE A 95 -13.94 4.43 -4.28
C PHE A 95 -14.45 5.67 -5.02
N HIS A 96 -15.56 5.50 -5.72
CA HIS A 96 -16.26 6.60 -6.35
C HIS A 96 -17.76 6.39 -6.24
N LYS A 97 -18.48 7.44 -5.86
CA LYS A 97 -19.93 7.49 -5.81
C LYS A 97 -20.42 8.68 -6.62
N ILE A 98 -21.35 8.43 -7.53
CA ILE A 98 -21.97 9.42 -8.40
C ILE A 98 -23.39 9.66 -7.90
N GLY A 99 -23.68 10.88 -7.45
CA GLY A 99 -25.04 11.26 -7.02
C GLY A 99 -25.95 11.69 -8.18
N ASP A 100 -27.23 11.92 -7.88
CA ASP A 100 -28.34 12.25 -8.80
C ASP A 100 -28.11 13.40 -9.81
N LYS A 101 -27.02 14.18 -9.68
CA LYS A 101 -26.70 15.36 -10.52
C LYS A 101 -25.39 15.24 -11.28
N GLU A 102 -24.58 14.22 -11.02
CA GLU A 102 -23.32 14.00 -11.71
C GLU A 102 -23.51 12.96 -12.81
N ILE A 103 -23.01 13.27 -14.01
CA ILE A 103 -22.96 12.29 -15.09
C ILE A 103 -22.00 11.19 -14.62
N PRO A 104 -22.40 9.91 -14.59
CA PRO A 104 -21.50 8.86 -14.18
C PRO A 104 -20.23 8.93 -15.03
N ALA A 105 -19.08 9.08 -14.38
CA ALA A 105 -17.82 8.93 -15.09
C ALA A 105 -17.85 7.54 -15.74
N LEU A 106 -17.69 7.49 -17.07
CA LEU A 106 -17.51 6.24 -17.81
C LEU A 106 -16.59 5.32 -16.99
N LEU A 107 -17.06 4.12 -16.63
CA LEU A 107 -16.31 3.17 -15.80
C LEU A 107 -14.88 2.99 -16.31
N GLU A 108 -14.71 2.92 -17.63
CA GLU A 108 -13.42 2.90 -18.32
C GLU A 108 -12.51 4.10 -17.95
N ARG A 109 -13.05 5.32 -17.92
CA ARG A 109 -12.31 6.52 -17.53
C ARG A 109 -11.93 6.47 -16.06
N TRP A 110 -12.81 5.98 -15.19
CA TRP A 110 -12.50 5.81 -13.77
C TRP A 110 -11.40 4.76 -13.57
N LEU A 111 -11.51 3.59 -14.21
CA LEU A 111 -10.46 2.56 -14.17
C LEU A 111 -9.12 3.07 -14.72
N SER A 112 -9.14 3.86 -15.79
CA SER A 112 -7.95 4.51 -16.34
C SER A 112 -7.29 5.47 -15.34
N ASN A 113 -8.08 6.23 -14.59
CA ASN A 113 -7.58 7.09 -13.52
C ASN A 113 -6.97 6.26 -12.38
N CYS A 114 -7.63 5.17 -11.94
CA CYS A 114 -7.07 4.28 -10.92
C CYS A 114 -5.72 3.70 -11.37
N LEU A 115 -5.61 3.25 -12.63
CA LEU A 115 -4.34 2.76 -13.20
C LEU A 115 -3.26 3.85 -13.23
N LYS A 116 -3.62 5.09 -13.54
CA LYS A 116 -2.69 6.22 -13.51
C LYS A 116 -2.17 6.46 -12.09
N GLU A 117 -3.05 6.47 -11.10
CA GLU A 117 -2.66 6.65 -9.69
C GLU A 117 -1.75 5.52 -9.20
N ILE A 118 -2.05 4.26 -9.53
CA ILE A 118 -1.16 3.12 -9.21
C ILE A 118 0.21 3.29 -9.85
N LYS A 119 0.26 3.69 -11.12
CA LYS A 119 1.52 3.96 -11.84
C LYS A 119 2.28 5.13 -11.21
N GLU A 120 1.60 6.12 -10.64
CA GLU A 120 2.21 7.21 -9.88
C GLU A 120 2.73 6.74 -8.53
N TYR A 121 1.96 5.97 -7.75
CA TYR A 121 2.42 5.39 -6.49
C TYR A 121 3.65 4.52 -6.68
N LYS A 122 3.69 3.69 -7.73
CA LYS A 122 4.86 2.86 -8.10
C LYS A 122 6.13 3.67 -8.39
N ARG A 123 6.04 4.97 -8.68
CA ARG A 123 7.21 5.83 -8.90
C ARG A 123 7.83 6.33 -7.60
N THR A 124 7.07 6.34 -6.50
CA THR A 124 7.54 6.84 -5.20
C THR A 124 7.57 5.68 -4.20
N PRO A 125 8.75 5.19 -3.79
CA PRO A 125 8.85 4.01 -2.92
C PRO A 125 8.04 4.12 -1.62
N PHE A 126 8.04 5.29 -0.98
CA PHE A 126 7.26 5.51 0.24
C PHE A 126 5.76 5.38 0.02
N ASP A 127 5.25 5.84 -1.12
CA ASP A 127 3.83 5.72 -1.41
C ASP A 127 3.48 4.32 -1.88
N TYR A 128 4.38 3.63 -2.59
CA TYR A 128 4.13 2.25 -3.03
C TYR A 128 4.10 1.24 -1.88
N TYR A 129 4.98 1.38 -0.89
CA TYR A 129 5.15 0.38 0.18
C TYR A 129 4.39 0.69 1.47
N PHE A 130 4.07 1.97 1.71
CA PHE A 130 3.37 2.44 2.91
C PHE A 130 2.01 3.06 2.58
N TYR A 131 1.43 2.80 1.41
CA TYR A 131 0.12 3.35 1.02
C TYR A 131 -0.95 2.98 2.05
N ASP A 132 -1.66 4.00 2.56
CA ASP A 132 -2.78 3.88 3.50
C ASP A 132 -2.52 2.97 4.73
N SER A 133 -1.26 2.66 4.99
CA SER A 133 -0.85 1.72 6.02
C SER A 133 -0.54 2.50 7.29
N PRO A 134 -1.17 2.16 8.42
CA PRO A 134 -0.81 2.78 9.68
C PRO A 134 0.61 2.40 10.08
N TYR A 135 1.22 3.22 10.95
CA TYR A 135 2.58 3.02 11.40
C TYR A 135 2.76 3.47 12.84
N LEU A 136 3.66 2.79 13.56
CA LEU A 136 3.97 3.02 14.96
C LEU A 136 5.47 3.24 15.14
N ASN A 137 5.86 4.21 15.97
CA ASN A 137 7.25 4.39 16.33
C ASN A 137 7.68 3.35 17.39
N TYR A 138 8.67 2.52 17.05
CA TYR A 138 9.25 1.49 17.91
C TYR A 138 10.74 1.73 18.20
N GLY A 139 11.32 2.82 17.68
CA GLY A 139 12.71 3.21 17.93
C GLY A 139 12.82 4.44 18.83
N MET A 140 14.02 4.63 19.38
CA MET A 140 14.39 5.85 20.09
C MET A 140 15.29 6.69 19.18
N VAL A 141 14.78 7.86 18.77
CA VAL A 141 15.51 8.82 17.94
C VAL A 141 16.82 9.20 18.62
N GLY A 142 17.94 9.12 17.89
CA GLY A 142 19.26 9.45 18.41
C GLY A 142 19.93 8.40 19.32
N ILE A 143 19.25 7.29 19.66
CA ILE A 143 19.80 6.22 20.52
C ILE A 143 19.99 4.92 19.73
N SER A 144 20.96 4.93 18.80
CA SER A 144 21.17 3.87 17.81
C SER A 144 21.31 2.46 18.39
N ASN A 145 22.16 2.25 19.42
CA ASN A 145 22.37 0.90 19.97
C ASN A 145 21.11 0.33 20.65
N THR A 146 20.34 1.17 21.35
CA THR A 146 19.08 0.75 21.96
C THR A 146 18.05 0.42 20.89
N THR A 147 17.92 1.27 19.87
CA THR A 147 17.02 1.04 18.74
C THR A 147 17.38 -0.25 17.96
N ALA A 148 18.67 -0.55 17.79
CA ALA A 148 19.12 -1.80 17.17
C ALA A 148 18.73 -3.05 17.99
N ASN A 149 18.82 -2.99 19.32
CA ASN A 149 18.37 -4.08 20.19
C ASN A 149 16.84 -4.22 20.18
N LEU A 150 16.09 -3.11 20.17
CA LEU A 150 14.63 -3.11 20.03
C LEU A 150 14.22 -3.73 18.70
N PHE A 151 14.89 -3.38 17.59
CA PHE A 151 14.67 -3.99 16.29
C PHE A 151 14.85 -5.51 16.36
N LYS A 152 15.96 -5.98 16.95
CA LYS A 152 16.24 -7.41 17.12
C LYS A 152 15.13 -8.12 17.90
N ILE A 153 14.75 -7.58 19.06
CA ILE A 153 13.71 -8.16 19.91
C ILE A 153 12.38 -8.24 19.14
N THR A 154 11.99 -7.16 18.46
CA THR A 154 10.76 -7.11 17.66
C THR A 154 10.76 -8.12 16.51
N LEU A 155 11.87 -8.22 15.76
CA LEU A 155 11.98 -9.14 14.63
C LEU A 155 11.84 -10.61 15.07
N PHE A 156 12.56 -11.03 16.11
CA PHE A 156 12.46 -12.41 16.61
C PHE A 156 11.16 -12.66 17.36
N GLY A 157 10.60 -11.65 18.04
CA GLY A 157 9.27 -11.72 18.64
C GLY A 157 8.19 -11.99 17.60
N ALA A 158 8.22 -11.27 16.46
CA ALA A 158 7.33 -11.50 15.34
C ALA A 158 7.47 -12.93 14.79
N LEU A 159 8.69 -13.39 14.52
CA LEU A 159 8.95 -14.72 13.94
C LEU A 159 8.60 -15.89 14.86
N ASN A 160 8.62 -15.68 16.18
CA ASN A 160 8.23 -16.71 17.16
C ASN A 160 6.70 -16.82 17.33
N THR A 161 5.93 -15.93 16.73
CA THR A 161 4.47 -16.01 16.74
C THR A 161 4.04 -17.07 15.72
N ILE A 162 3.27 -18.09 16.16
CA ILE A 162 2.92 -19.30 15.39
C ILE A 162 2.34 -18.99 13.99
N ASP A 163 1.63 -17.87 13.86
CA ASP A 163 0.93 -17.47 12.64
C ASP A 163 1.78 -16.63 11.67
N ILE A 164 2.96 -16.17 12.09
CA ILE A 164 3.79 -15.22 11.32
C ILE A 164 4.98 -15.95 10.70
N LYS A 165 4.80 -16.47 9.49
CA LYS A 165 5.86 -17.15 8.72
C LYS A 165 6.60 -16.24 7.75
N GLN A 166 6.11 -15.03 7.56
CA GLN A 166 6.70 -14.04 6.67
C GLN A 166 6.80 -12.69 7.37
N VAL A 167 7.89 -11.96 7.14
CA VAL A 167 8.08 -10.60 7.64
C VAL A 167 8.63 -9.74 6.50
N TRP A 168 8.06 -8.56 6.32
CA TRP A 168 8.63 -7.54 5.43
C TRP A 168 9.52 -6.61 6.24
N ILE A 169 10.68 -6.27 5.68
CA ILE A 169 11.63 -5.33 6.27
C ILE A 169 11.93 -4.27 5.22
N ALA A 170 11.57 -3.02 5.49
CA ALA A 170 12.03 -1.90 4.67
C ALA A 170 13.35 -1.38 5.27
N ARG A 171 14.42 -1.43 4.47
CA ARG A 171 15.72 -0.83 4.77
C ARG A 171 15.78 0.51 4.04
N ILE A 172 15.74 1.59 4.81
CA ILE A 172 15.67 2.95 4.29
C ILE A 172 17.05 3.57 4.48
N ARG A 173 17.79 3.69 3.37
CA ARG A 173 19.10 4.30 3.34
C ARG A 173 18.96 5.80 3.14
N HIS A 174 19.44 6.56 4.12
CA HIS A 174 19.46 8.01 4.07
C HIS A 174 20.66 8.51 3.29
N ILE A 175 20.42 9.06 2.11
CA ILE A 175 21.45 9.64 1.25
C ILE A 175 21.60 11.12 1.59
N ARG A 176 22.77 11.51 2.09
CA ARG A 176 23.15 12.91 2.26
C ARG A 176 23.87 13.40 1.01
N LYS A 177 23.61 14.65 0.61
CA LYS A 177 24.20 15.26 -0.59
C LYS A 177 25.70 15.53 -0.43
N ASP A 178 26.15 15.75 0.80
CA ASP A 178 27.43 16.40 1.06
C ASP A 178 28.51 15.46 1.61
N ASP A 179 28.14 14.30 2.12
CA ASP A 179 29.08 13.31 2.63
C ASP A 179 28.62 11.90 2.22
N LEU A 180 29.54 11.06 1.77
CA LEU A 180 29.25 9.67 1.35
C LEU A 180 28.75 8.78 2.51
N TYR A 181 28.49 9.37 3.67
CA TYR A 181 27.97 8.75 4.87
C TYR A 181 26.49 8.40 4.70
N ARG A 182 26.15 7.19 5.13
CA ARG A 182 24.78 6.67 5.06
C ARG A 182 24.31 6.34 6.46
N SER A 183 23.22 6.97 6.88
CA SER A 183 22.45 6.52 8.04
C SER A 183 21.30 5.63 7.56
N PHE A 184 20.76 4.84 8.47
CA PHE A 184 19.68 3.90 8.14
C PHE A 184 18.52 4.03 9.12
N SER A 185 17.32 3.98 8.56
CA SER A 185 16.09 3.66 9.29
C SER A 185 15.54 2.35 8.79
N TYR A 186 14.80 1.66 9.64
CA TYR A 186 14.20 0.38 9.29
C TYR A 186 12.71 0.40 9.60
N ALA A 187 11.95 -0.38 8.87
CA ALA A 187 10.56 -0.68 9.20
C ALA A 187 10.33 -2.19 9.15
N ILE A 188 9.55 -2.72 10.10
CA ILE A 188 9.14 -4.12 10.13
C ILE A 188 7.63 -4.17 9.94
N LEU A 189 7.15 -5.02 9.03
CA LEU A 189 5.74 -5.40 8.93
C LEU A 189 5.62 -6.92 9.04
N PRO A 190 5.20 -7.43 10.21
CA PRO A 190 4.90 -8.84 10.38
C PRO A 190 3.69 -9.25 9.52
N TYR A 191 3.73 -10.40 8.87
CA TYR A 191 2.60 -10.89 8.07
C TYR A 191 1.35 -11.08 8.97
N GLY A 192 0.22 -10.50 8.55
CA GLY A 192 -1.04 -10.53 9.31
C GLY A 192 -1.23 -9.37 10.29
N GLN A 193 -0.24 -8.47 10.42
CA GLN A 193 -0.43 -7.19 11.10
C GLN A 193 -0.72 -6.07 10.10
N ILE A 194 -1.32 -4.97 10.60
CA ILE A 194 -1.73 -3.82 9.80
C ILE A 194 -0.70 -2.69 9.90
N ASP A 195 0.00 -2.57 11.04
CA ASP A 195 0.90 -1.45 11.30
C ASP A 195 2.36 -1.73 10.94
N TRP A 196 3.00 -0.80 10.23
CA TRP A 196 4.45 -0.78 10.09
C TRP A 196 5.10 -0.32 11.40
N LEU A 197 6.04 -1.12 11.92
CA LEU A 197 6.84 -0.78 13.09
C LEU A 197 8.10 -0.05 12.64
N ILE A 198 8.14 1.27 12.83
CA ILE A 198 9.20 2.15 12.34
C ILE A 198 10.28 2.32 13.40
N PHE A 199 11.53 2.14 12.97
CA PHE A 199 12.74 2.32 13.76
C PHE A 199 13.51 3.51 13.15
N PRO A 200 13.14 4.75 13.51
CA PRO A 200 13.80 5.95 13.00
C PRO A 200 15.24 6.02 13.53
N ASP A 201 16.16 6.49 12.68
CA ASP A 201 17.57 6.69 13.02
C ASP A 201 18.21 5.50 13.74
N ALA A 202 17.75 4.29 13.39
CA ALA A 202 18.17 3.04 14.02
C ALA A 202 19.68 2.87 13.94
N VAL A 203 20.30 3.41 12.88
CA VAL A 203 21.76 3.50 12.80
C VAL A 203 22.25 4.84 12.31
N GLY A 204 23.21 5.40 13.07
CA GLY A 204 23.85 6.66 12.75
C GLY A 204 24.70 6.61 11.49
N LEU A 205 25.59 5.62 11.32
CA LEU A 205 26.47 5.49 10.16
C LEU A 205 26.74 4.02 9.81
N ASP A 206 26.90 3.72 8.52
CA ASP A 206 27.37 2.40 8.01
C ASP A 206 28.89 2.21 8.05
N SER A 207 29.62 3.20 8.57
CA SER A 207 31.09 3.23 8.66
C SER A 207 31.57 3.89 9.95
N GLY A 208 32.82 3.62 10.34
CA GLY A 208 33.43 4.14 11.57
C GLY A 208 32.88 3.51 12.86
N GLY A 209 33.12 4.18 14.00
CA GLY A 209 32.74 3.67 15.34
C GLY A 209 31.24 3.57 15.60
N ALA A 210 30.40 4.18 14.75
CA ALA A 210 28.95 4.12 14.83
C ALA A 210 28.32 2.94 14.04
N ARG A 211 29.15 2.10 13.41
CA ARG A 211 28.73 0.93 12.61
C ARG A 211 28.16 -0.23 13.44
N GLY A 212 28.41 -0.25 14.75
CA GLY A 212 27.99 -1.35 15.63
C GLY A 212 26.48 -1.64 15.57
N GLY A 213 25.63 -0.60 15.56
CA GLY A 213 24.18 -0.78 15.45
C GLY A 213 23.73 -1.37 14.11
N TYR A 214 24.41 -1.02 13.00
CA TYR A 214 24.12 -1.54 11.66
C TYR A 214 24.45 -3.03 11.59
N GLU A 215 25.62 -3.42 12.11
CA GLU A 215 26.00 -4.84 12.16
C GLU A 215 25.05 -5.67 13.01
N VAL A 216 24.58 -5.14 14.14
CA VAL A 216 23.57 -5.81 14.98
C VAL A 216 22.28 -6.05 14.19
N ILE A 217 21.75 -5.03 13.52
CA ILE A 217 20.51 -5.15 12.73
C ILE A 217 20.69 -6.12 11.56
N GLU A 218 21.71 -5.92 10.72
CA GLU A 218 21.91 -6.73 9.52
C GLU A 218 22.24 -8.20 9.86
N ASN A 219 22.99 -8.46 10.94
CA ASN A 219 23.20 -9.83 11.40
C ASN A 219 21.90 -10.45 11.93
N SER A 220 21.06 -9.68 12.62
CA SER A 220 19.74 -10.14 13.07
C SER A 220 18.84 -10.50 11.88
N ILE A 221 18.86 -9.71 10.80
CA ILE A 221 18.12 -10.01 9.56
C ILE A 221 18.64 -11.32 8.93
N LYS A 222 19.97 -11.49 8.83
CA LYS A 222 20.57 -12.72 8.30
C LYS A 222 20.24 -13.96 9.14
N GLU A 223 20.18 -13.82 10.46
CA GLU A 223 19.75 -14.88 11.37
C GLU A 223 18.26 -15.20 11.19
N ALA A 224 17.41 -14.17 11.11
CA ALA A 224 15.98 -14.30 10.87
C ALA A 224 15.66 -15.01 9.54
N GLN A 225 16.42 -14.72 8.48
CA GLN A 225 16.29 -15.40 7.17
C GLN A 225 16.52 -16.91 7.23
N LYS A 226 17.22 -17.42 8.25
CA LYS A 226 17.41 -18.87 8.44
C LYS A 226 16.20 -19.56 9.07
N ILE A 227 15.30 -18.79 9.68
CA ILE A 227 14.19 -19.29 10.50
C ILE A 227 12.84 -19.04 9.81
N GLY A 228 12.68 -17.91 9.13
CA GLY A 228 11.44 -17.53 8.47
C GLY A 228 11.65 -16.84 7.12
N LYS A 229 10.55 -16.54 6.43
CA LYS A 229 10.58 -15.88 5.12
C LYS A 229 10.68 -14.37 5.31
N ILE A 230 11.87 -13.81 5.12
CA ILE A 230 12.09 -12.36 5.18
C ILE A 230 12.07 -11.78 3.77
N LYS A 231 11.18 -10.81 3.52
CA LYS A 231 11.21 -9.98 2.31
C LYS A 231 11.84 -8.64 2.63
N ILE A 232 12.93 -8.30 1.95
CA ILE A 232 13.63 -7.02 2.13
C ILE A 232 13.20 -6.07 1.02
N ILE A 233 12.83 -4.85 1.40
CA ILE A 233 12.56 -3.72 0.51
C ILE A 233 13.67 -2.70 0.74
N ASP A 234 14.34 -2.27 -0.32
CA ASP A 234 15.36 -1.24 -0.25
C ASP A 234 14.80 0.09 -0.75
N ILE A 235 14.93 1.14 0.07
CA ILE A 235 14.49 2.49 -0.26
C ILE A 235 15.66 3.44 -0.07
N ASP A 236 15.97 4.18 -1.12
CA ASP A 236 16.86 5.33 -1.05
C ASP A 236 16.03 6.60 -0.88
N ALA A 237 16.33 7.36 0.17
CA ALA A 237 15.65 8.61 0.46
C ALA A 237 16.61 9.57 1.17
N SER A 238 16.31 10.86 1.13
CA SER A 238 16.90 11.82 2.07
C SER A 238 16.24 11.70 3.45
N ILE A 239 16.94 12.18 4.49
CA ILE A 239 16.36 12.21 5.84
C ILE A 239 15.11 13.10 5.91
N GLU A 240 15.06 14.16 5.10
CA GLU A 240 13.92 15.07 4.97
C GLU A 240 12.71 14.36 4.37
N GLU A 241 12.88 13.57 3.31
CA GLU A 241 11.80 12.76 2.72
C GLU A 241 11.25 11.75 3.73
N PHE A 242 12.13 11.09 4.49
CA PHE A 242 11.72 10.17 5.55
C PHE A 242 10.93 10.88 6.66
N GLN A 243 11.46 11.99 7.18
CA GLN A 243 10.80 12.78 8.22
C GLN A 243 9.46 13.33 7.74
N ASN A 244 9.35 13.78 6.49
CA ASN A 244 8.09 14.24 5.92
C ASN A 244 7.05 13.11 5.82
N LYS A 245 7.46 11.91 5.38
CA LYS A 245 6.56 10.74 5.30
C LYS A 245 6.07 10.31 6.68
N PHE A 246 6.96 10.30 7.67
CA PHE A 246 6.69 9.84 9.03
C PHE A 246 6.57 10.98 10.03
N LYS A 247 6.11 12.15 9.59
CA LYS A 247 6.11 13.38 10.40
C LYS A 247 5.44 13.23 11.77
N TYR A 248 4.44 12.36 11.89
CA TYR A 248 3.73 12.13 13.14
C TYR A 248 4.51 11.27 14.14
N LEU A 249 5.61 10.62 13.72
CA LEU A 249 6.54 9.94 14.62
C LEU A 249 7.50 10.91 15.32
N TYR A 250 7.58 12.14 14.83
CA TYR A 250 8.40 13.22 15.35
C TYR A 250 7.47 14.31 15.89
N PRO A 251 7.13 14.33 17.19
CA PRO A 251 6.40 15.45 17.77
C PRO A 251 7.16 16.74 17.43
N GLN A 252 6.47 17.75 16.89
CA GLN A 252 7.07 19.02 16.44
C GLN A 252 7.67 19.89 17.58
N ASP A 253 7.87 19.34 18.78
CA ASP A 253 8.40 20.05 19.96
C ASP A 253 9.80 19.58 20.39
N PHE A 254 10.61 19.11 19.44
CA PHE A 254 12.07 19.21 19.57
C PHE A 254 12.56 20.30 18.61
N GLU A 255 12.19 21.54 18.90
CA GLU A 255 13.10 22.67 18.69
C GLU A 255 14.37 22.35 19.48
N LEU A 256 15.27 21.61 18.85
CA LEU A 256 16.67 21.58 19.23
C LEU A 256 17.16 23.01 19.00
N HIS A 257 17.05 23.81 20.05
CA HIS A 257 18.08 24.74 20.43
C HIS A 257 19.43 23.98 20.43
N HIS A 258 20.01 23.78 19.25
CA HIS A 258 21.45 23.76 19.09
C HIS A 258 21.91 25.19 19.40
N ARG A 259 21.93 25.49 20.70
CA ARG A 259 22.89 26.44 21.24
C ARG A 259 24.25 25.93 20.79
N GLU A 260 24.92 26.77 20.04
CA GLU A 260 26.36 26.76 19.86
C GLU A 260 27.03 26.40 21.20
N ILE A 261 27.85 25.36 21.17
CA ILE A 261 28.95 25.15 22.12
C ILE A 261 30.20 24.93 21.27
#